data_AF-A0A7S0Z6K8-F1
#
_entry.id   AF-A0A7S0Z6K8-F1
#
_cell.length_a   1.000
_cell.length_b   1.000
_cell.length_c   1.000
_cell.angle_alpha   90.00
_cell.angle_beta   90.00
_cell.angle_gamma   90.00
#
_symmetry.space_group_name_H-M   'P 1'
#
loop_
_entity.id
_entity.type
_entity.pdbx_description
1 polymer ?
#
loop_
_entity_poly.entity_id
_entity_poly.type
_entity_poly.pdbx_seq_one_letter_code
_entity_poly.pdbx_strand_id
1 'polypeptide(L)'
;LTVDGESVERFLTTFEWDEAKHPARRALKETVEKLSERVARIEEEFKLKCGQMTMTKNQLNSLLRKQGTGVNARDLGDIINADDLIQTENLTTLIVSVPKLRVNEWNESYETLSQFVVPRSSKVVHTDGDSVLH
;
A
#
# COMPACT_ATOMS: atom_id res chain seq x y z
N LEU A 1 -13.92 -21.44 -7.52
CA LEU A 1 -12.83 -22.38 -7.83
C LEU A 1 -13.22 -23.10 -9.11
N THR A 2 -12.39 -23.04 -10.14
CA THR A 2 -12.59 -23.72 -11.43
C THR A 2 -11.36 -24.58 -11.69
N VAL A 3 -11.53 -25.67 -12.45
CA VAL A 3 -10.43 -26.55 -12.90
C VAL A 3 -10.47 -26.51 -14.42
N ASP A 4 -9.36 -26.09 -15.03
CA ASP A 4 -9.22 -25.94 -16.49
C ASP A 4 -10.35 -25.13 -17.17
N GLY A 5 -10.87 -24.14 -16.45
CA GLY A 5 -11.94 -23.26 -16.94
C GLY A 5 -13.37 -23.77 -16.71
N GLU A 6 -13.54 -25.01 -16.23
CA GLU A 6 -14.84 -25.60 -15.91
C GLU A 6 -15.14 -25.60 -14.40
N SER A 7 -16.41 -25.81 -14.04
CA SER A 7 -16.78 -26.05 -12.66
C SER A 7 -16.24 -27.40 -12.18
N VAL A 8 -15.97 -27.51 -10.88
CA VAL A 8 -15.49 -28.76 -10.28
C VAL A 8 -16.46 -29.92 -10.53
N GLU A 9 -17.76 -29.66 -10.42
CA GLU A 9 -18.81 -30.64 -10.68
C GLU A 9 -18.78 -31.14 -12.13
N ARG A 10 -18.64 -30.23 -13.10
CA ARG A 10 -18.55 -30.59 -14.51
C ARG A 10 -17.31 -31.43 -14.79
N PHE A 11 -16.14 -30.96 -14.33
CA PHE A 11 -14.87 -31.64 -14.50
C PHE A 11 -14.90 -33.08 -13.98
N LEU A 12 -15.53 -33.33 -12.82
CA LEU A 12 -15.65 -34.68 -12.27
C LEU A 12 -16.49 -35.62 -13.15
N THR A 13 -17.51 -35.09 -13.82
CA THR A 13 -18.37 -35.89 -14.73
C THR A 13 -17.75 -36.12 -16.10
N THR A 14 -16.79 -35.31 -16.52
CA THR A 14 -16.13 -35.36 -17.84
C THR A 14 -14.63 -35.60 -17.73
N PHE A 15 -14.16 -36.14 -16.61
CA PHE A 15 -12.75 -36.37 -16.36
C PHE A 15 -12.15 -37.30 -17.42
N GLU A 16 -11.06 -36.86 -18.05
CA GLU A 16 -10.26 -37.66 -18.95
C GLU A 16 -8.82 -37.74 -18.44
N TRP A 17 -8.24 -38.94 -18.53
CA TRP A 17 -6.85 -39.14 -18.14
C TRP A 17 -5.91 -38.47 -19.14
N ASP A 18 -5.03 -37.60 -18.64
CA ASP A 18 -4.04 -36.92 -19.46
C ASP A 18 -2.89 -37.88 -19.81
N GLU A 19 -3.08 -38.66 -20.88
CA GLU A 19 -2.08 -39.59 -21.42
C GLU A 19 -0.76 -38.91 -21.83
N ALA A 20 -0.81 -37.63 -22.20
CA ALA A 20 0.40 -36.88 -22.57
C ALA A 20 1.26 -36.59 -21.33
N LYS A 21 0.64 -36.24 -20.19
CA LYS A 21 1.34 -36.00 -18.92
C LYS A 21 1.66 -37.31 -18.17
N HIS A 22 0.75 -38.28 -18.22
CA HIS A 22 0.84 -39.53 -17.44
C HIS A 22 0.58 -40.77 -18.33
N PRO A 23 1.52 -41.18 -19.20
CA PRO A 23 1.29 -42.28 -20.13
C PRO A 23 0.95 -43.60 -19.42
N ALA A 24 -0.13 -44.27 -19.83
CA ALA A 24 -0.55 -45.56 -19.24
C ALA A 24 0.44 -46.71 -19.50
N ARG A 25 1.40 -46.51 -20.40
CA ARG A 25 2.47 -47.47 -20.70
C ARG A 25 3.59 -47.50 -19.65
N ARG A 26 3.66 -46.49 -18.76
CA ARG A 26 4.63 -46.47 -17.66
C ARG A 26 4.18 -47.39 -16.54
N ALA A 27 5.13 -47.89 -15.75
CA ALA A 27 4.81 -48.64 -14.56
C ALA A 27 3.97 -47.78 -13.60
N LEU A 28 2.88 -48.35 -13.06
CA LEU A 28 1.98 -47.63 -12.16
C LEU A 28 2.74 -46.97 -10.99
N LYS A 29 3.75 -47.67 -10.44
CA LYS A 29 4.61 -47.16 -9.37
C LYS A 29 5.28 -45.84 -9.74
N GLU A 30 5.86 -45.76 -10.94
CA GLU A 30 6.54 -44.55 -11.42
C GLU A 30 5.56 -43.38 -11.60
N THR A 31 4.35 -43.65 -12.09
CA THR A 31 3.29 -42.64 -12.24
C THR A 31 2.85 -42.10 -10.87
N VAL A 32 2.70 -42.98 -9.88
CA VAL A 32 2.33 -42.59 -8.50
C VAL A 32 3.45 -41.77 -7.85
N GLU A 33 4.70 -42.18 -8.00
CA GLU A 33 5.86 -41.45 -7.48
C GLU A 33 5.92 -40.03 -8.05
N LYS A 34 5.82 -39.88 -9.38
CA LYS A 34 5.83 -38.56 -10.05
C LYS A 34 4.66 -37.67 -9.65
N LEU A 35 3.47 -38.25 -9.50
CA LEU A 35 2.30 -37.50 -9.02
C LEU A 35 2.50 -37.02 -7.59
N SER A 36 3.02 -37.88 -6.71
CA SER A 36 3.29 -37.55 -5.31
C SER A 36 4.33 -36.43 -5.19
N GLU A 37 5.43 -36.53 -5.94
CA GLU A 37 6.45 -35.47 -6.00
C GLU A 37 5.87 -34.13 -6.50
N ARG A 38 5.03 -34.18 -7.53
CA ARG A 38 4.42 -32.97 -8.09
C ARG A 38 3.47 -32.31 -7.10
N VAL A 39 2.65 -33.09 -6.38
CA VAL A 39 1.76 -32.58 -5.33
C VAL A 39 2.58 -31.97 -4.20
N ALA A 40 3.62 -32.67 -3.73
CA ALA A 40 4.51 -32.16 -2.67
C ALA A 40 5.17 -30.83 -3.05
N ARG A 41 5.67 -30.72 -4.30
CA ARG A 41 6.25 -29.48 -4.81
C ARG A 41 5.22 -28.34 -4.88
N ILE A 42 4.01 -28.60 -5.36
CA ILE A 42 2.93 -27.60 -5.40
C ILE A 42 2.60 -27.13 -3.97
N GLU A 43 2.53 -28.05 -3.00
CA GLU A 43 2.27 -27.71 -1.60
C GLU A 43 3.39 -26.85 -1.00
N GLU A 44 4.65 -27.17 -1.28
CA GLU A 44 5.81 -26.39 -0.84
C GLU A 44 5.81 -24.98 -1.44
N GLU A 45 5.61 -24.86 -2.76
CA GLU A 45 5.51 -23.56 -3.46
C GLU A 45 4.35 -22.73 -2.91
N PHE A 46 3.20 -23.35 -2.65
CA PHE A 46 2.04 -22.68 -2.05
C PHE A 46 2.37 -22.14 -0.65
N LYS A 47 2.96 -22.97 0.23
CA LYS A 47 3.37 -22.55 1.58
C LYS A 47 4.37 -21.38 1.52
N LEU A 48 5.36 -21.45 0.63
CA LEU A 48 6.32 -20.38 0.42
C LEU A 48 5.62 -19.08 0.00
N LYS A 49 4.69 -19.14 -0.96
CA LYS A 49 3.97 -17.96 -1.44
C LYS A 49 3.05 -17.35 -0.38
N CYS A 50 2.37 -18.18 0.41
CA CYS A 50 1.58 -17.73 1.55
C CYS A 50 2.45 -17.05 2.62
N GLY A 51 3.64 -17.59 2.90
CA GLY A 51 4.63 -16.99 3.79
C GLY A 51 5.08 -15.60 3.30
N GLN A 52 5.46 -15.49 2.02
CA GLN A 52 5.83 -14.22 1.40
C GLN A 52 4.69 -13.19 1.47
N MET A 53 3.47 -13.59 1.12
CA MET A 53 2.29 -12.71 1.20
C MET A 53 2.06 -12.20 2.63
N THR A 54 2.18 -13.07 3.61
CA THR A 54 2.01 -12.70 5.03
C THR A 54 3.10 -11.71 5.48
N MET A 55 4.34 -11.95 5.08
CA MET A 55 5.46 -11.04 5.35
C MET A 55 5.23 -9.67 4.71
N THR A 56 4.90 -9.60 3.42
CA THR A 56 4.62 -8.33 2.72
C THR A 56 3.43 -7.59 3.34
N LYS A 57 2.36 -8.31 3.72
CA LYS A 57 1.22 -7.71 4.43
C LYS A 57 1.63 -7.11 5.78
N ASN A 58 2.49 -7.79 6.53
CA ASN A 58 3.01 -7.27 7.80
C ASN A 58 3.90 -6.05 7.60
N GLN A 59 4.74 -6.04 6.56
CA GLN A 59 5.54 -4.88 6.18
C GLN A 59 4.65 -3.68 5.82
N LEU A 60 3.61 -3.88 5.01
CA LEU A 60 2.65 -2.83 4.67
C LEU A 60 1.93 -2.28 5.91
N ASN A 61 1.43 -3.15 6.79
CA ASN A 61 0.79 -2.72 8.03
C ASN A 61 1.74 -1.94 8.95
N SER A 62 3.01 -2.32 8.99
CA SER A 62 4.06 -1.57 9.70
C SER A 62 4.24 -0.16 9.12
N LEU A 63 4.32 -0.04 7.78
CA LEU A 63 4.41 1.25 7.11
C LEU A 63 3.17 2.12 7.36
N LEU A 64 1.97 1.55 7.24
CA LEU A 64 0.72 2.26 7.51
C LEU A 64 0.58 2.70 8.97
N ARG A 65 1.15 1.97 9.94
CA ARG A 65 1.19 2.41 11.34
C ARG A 65 2.20 3.52 11.58
N LYS A 66 3.33 3.50 10.87
CA LYS A 66 4.35 4.58 10.92
C LYS A 66 3.84 5.86 10.27
N GLN A 67 3.07 5.73 9.20
CA GLN A 67 2.31 6.80 8.57
C GLN A 67 1.11 7.12 9.47
N GLY A 68 1.36 7.82 10.57
CA GLY A 68 0.32 8.12 11.56
C GLY A 68 -0.88 8.84 10.92
N THR A 69 -2.04 8.71 11.57
CA THR A 69 -3.33 9.19 11.03
C THR A 69 -3.53 10.70 11.13
N GLY A 70 -2.54 11.46 11.58
CA GLY A 70 -2.60 12.92 11.65
C GLY A 70 -1.49 13.57 10.83
N VAL A 71 -1.73 14.79 10.38
CA VAL A 71 -0.80 15.63 9.61
C VAL A 71 0.67 15.55 10.06
N ASN A 72 0.93 15.51 11.37
CA ASN A 72 2.30 15.52 11.93
C ASN A 72 3.07 14.18 11.77
N ALA A 73 2.40 13.12 11.34
CA ALA A 73 2.96 11.78 11.20
C ALA A 73 2.70 11.16 9.81
N ARG A 74 2.06 11.91 8.90
CA ARG A 74 1.80 11.51 7.51
C ARG A 74 2.80 12.20 6.59
N ASP A 75 3.16 11.51 5.51
CA ASP A 75 3.86 12.14 4.39
C ASP A 75 2.99 13.23 3.74
N LEU A 76 3.52 14.45 3.65
CA LEU A 76 2.83 15.60 3.07
C LEU A 76 3.06 15.73 1.56
N GLY A 77 3.90 14.88 0.96
CA GLY A 77 4.22 14.92 -0.48
C GLY A 77 3.00 14.77 -1.39
N ASP A 78 1.98 14.02 -0.98
CA ASP A 78 0.73 13.85 -1.73
C ASP A 78 -0.27 15.01 -1.49
N ILE A 79 0.02 15.88 -0.53
CA ILE A 79 -0.90 16.94 -0.06
C ILE A 79 -0.43 18.32 -0.52
N ILE A 80 0.88 18.55 -0.57
CA ILE A 80 1.49 19.84 -0.86
C ILE A 80 1.99 19.84 -2.31
N ASN A 81 1.58 20.85 -3.08
CA ASN A 81 2.15 21.07 -4.41
C ASN A 81 3.55 21.68 -4.28
N ALA A 82 4.50 21.20 -5.08
CA ALA A 82 5.85 21.77 -5.11
C ALA A 82 5.85 23.27 -5.47
N ASP A 83 4.87 23.73 -6.25
CA ASP A 83 4.71 25.14 -6.64
C ASP A 83 4.34 26.06 -5.45
N ASP A 84 3.79 25.51 -4.37
CA ASP A 84 3.50 26.25 -3.14
C ASP A 84 4.76 26.38 -2.24
N LEU A 85 5.83 25.66 -2.56
CA LEU A 85 7.09 25.64 -1.80
C LEU A 85 8.15 26.51 -2.49
N ILE A 86 8.41 27.68 -1.91
CA ILE A 86 9.46 28.58 -2.37
C ILE A 86 10.70 28.33 -1.51
N GLN A 87 11.81 27.98 -2.15
CA GLN A 87 13.11 27.84 -1.49
C GLN A 87 14.18 28.60 -2.28
N THR A 88 14.68 29.68 -1.70
CA THR A 88 15.74 30.53 -2.23
C THR A 88 16.77 30.81 -1.14
N GLU A 89 17.81 31.59 -1.44
CA GLU A 89 18.84 31.96 -0.46
C GLU A 89 18.28 32.75 0.74
N ASN A 90 17.25 33.57 0.53
CA ASN A 90 16.73 34.48 1.56
C ASN A 90 15.25 34.24 1.91
N LEU A 91 14.59 33.29 1.26
CA LEU A 91 13.17 33.00 1.46
C LEU A 91 12.95 31.49 1.47
N THR A 92 12.18 31.03 2.46
CA THR A 92 11.76 29.63 2.60
C THR A 92 10.27 29.59 2.93
N THR A 93 9.55 28.62 2.40
CA THR A 93 8.19 28.31 2.85
C THR A 93 8.26 27.42 4.09
N LEU A 94 7.49 27.77 5.13
CA LEU A 94 7.26 26.91 6.28
C LEU A 94 5.80 26.44 6.25
N ILE A 95 5.59 25.17 6.57
CA ILE A 95 4.25 24.57 6.68
C ILE A 95 3.86 24.54 8.15
N VAL A 96 2.68 25.07 8.47
CA VAL A 96 2.22 25.22 9.85
C VAL A 96 0.87 24.54 10.03
N SER A 97 0.78 23.65 11.02
CA SER A 97 -0.48 23.02 11.42
C SER A 97 -1.18 23.89 12.46
N VAL A 98 -2.35 24.41 12.11
CA VAL A 98 -3.15 25.33 12.95
C VAL A 98 -4.47 24.64 13.32
N PRO A 99 -4.87 24.59 14.61
CA PRO A 99 -6.18 24.09 14.98
C PRO A 99 -7.29 24.92 14.33
N LYS A 100 -8.35 24.28 13.81
CA LYS A 100 -9.48 24.95 13.13
C LYS A 100 -10.07 26.12 13.94
N LEU A 101 -10.14 25.95 15.25
CA LEU A 101 -10.68 26.97 16.18
C LEU A 101 -9.81 28.23 16.26
N ARG A 102 -8.54 28.17 15.85
CA ARG A 102 -7.56 29.27 15.91
C ARG A 102 -7.14 29.81 14.55
N VAL A 103 -7.79 29.39 13.47
CA VAL A 103 -7.46 29.87 12.12
C VAL A 103 -7.62 31.39 12.00
N ASN A 104 -8.65 31.97 12.63
CA ASN A 104 -8.84 33.43 12.63
C ASN A 104 -7.70 34.15 13.37
N GLU A 105 -7.37 33.67 14.58
CA GLU A 105 -6.25 34.19 15.38
C GLU A 105 -4.92 34.07 14.63
N TRP A 106 -4.69 32.95 13.94
CA TRP A 106 -3.51 32.74 13.10
C TRP A 106 -3.41 33.79 12.00
N ASN A 107 -4.48 33.97 11.22
CA ASN A 107 -4.50 34.94 10.11
C ASN A 107 -4.28 36.39 10.58
N GLU A 108 -4.70 36.72 11.80
CA GLU A 108 -4.51 38.05 12.39
C GLU A 108 -3.10 38.27 12.97
N SER A 109 -2.41 37.20 13.38
CA SER A 109 -1.17 37.33 14.17
C SER A 109 0.10 36.84 13.47
N TYR A 110 0.01 35.94 12.48
CA TYR A 110 1.19 35.24 11.95
C TYR A 110 2.27 36.19 11.38
N GLU A 111 1.87 37.32 10.80
CA GLU A 111 2.76 38.34 10.23
C GLU A 111 3.66 39.01 11.28
N THR A 112 3.28 38.93 12.57
CA THR A 112 3.99 39.56 13.68
C THR A 112 4.73 38.57 14.59
N LEU A 113 4.67 37.27 14.31
CA LEU A 113 5.30 36.23 15.14
C LEU A 113 6.84 36.29 15.09
N SER A 114 7.41 36.77 13.99
CA SER A 114 8.84 36.94 13.79
C SER A 114 9.12 38.13 12.88
N GLN A 115 10.34 38.63 12.95
CA GLN A 115 10.85 39.57 11.94
C GLN A 115 10.98 38.83 10.59
N PHE A 116 10.79 39.56 9.49
CA PHE A 116 10.91 39.08 8.11
C PHE A 116 9.87 38.05 7.66
N VAL A 117 8.70 37.97 8.30
CA VAL A 117 7.55 37.25 7.75
C VAL A 117 6.97 38.03 6.58
N VAL A 118 6.69 37.35 5.47
CA VAL A 118 6.10 37.98 4.28
C VAL A 118 4.60 38.19 4.52
N PRO A 119 4.08 39.43 4.48
CA PRO A 119 2.66 39.68 4.65
C PRO A 119 1.82 39.04 3.54
N ARG A 120 0.62 38.58 3.91
CA ARG A 120 -0.36 37.88 3.06
C ARG A 120 0.18 36.63 2.36
N SER A 121 1.22 35.99 2.91
CA SER A 121 1.79 34.77 2.35
C SER A 121 1.11 33.49 2.84
N SER A 122 0.42 33.51 4.00
CA SER A 122 -0.23 32.31 4.52
C SER A 122 -1.43 31.92 3.67
N LYS A 123 -1.49 30.64 3.27
CA LYS A 123 -2.54 30.07 2.43
C LYS A 123 -2.91 28.70 2.98
N VAL A 124 -4.20 28.40 3.03
CA VAL A 124 -4.65 27.04 3.39
C VAL A 124 -4.29 26.06 2.27
N VAL A 125 -3.49 25.05 2.59
CA VAL A 125 -3.07 23.98 1.66
C VAL A 125 -3.93 22.73 1.84
N HIS A 126 -4.28 22.39 3.08
CA HIS A 126 -5.07 21.19 3.37
C HIS A 126 -5.84 21.32 4.68
N THR A 127 -6.92 20.55 4.83
CA THR A 127 -7.70 20.48 6.07
C THR A 127 -7.84 19.03 6.47
N ASP A 128 -7.37 18.69 7.68
CA ASP A 128 -7.38 17.32 8.23
C ASP A 128 -8.04 17.33 9.61
N GLY A 129 -9.22 16.72 9.72
CA GLY A 129 -9.97 16.62 10.98
C GLY A 129 -10.16 17.99 11.65
N ASP A 130 -9.50 18.20 12.79
CA ASP A 130 -9.57 19.43 13.60
C ASP A 130 -8.43 20.41 13.33
N SER A 131 -7.54 20.13 12.38
CA SER A 131 -6.40 20.99 12.01
C SER A 131 -6.47 21.44 10.55
N VAL A 132 -5.86 22.58 10.28
CA VAL A 132 -5.71 23.19 8.97
C VAL A 132 -4.22 23.42 8.72
N LEU A 133 -3.73 22.95 7.59
CA LEU A 133 -2.39 23.22 7.13
C LEU A 133 -2.35 24.54 6.38
N HIS A 134 -1.48 25.42 6.85
CA HIS A 134 -1.14 26.71 6.27
C HIS A 134 0.29 26.72 5.72
#